data_AF-A0A2P5WCE6-F1
#
_entry.id   AF-A0A2P5WCE6-F1
#
_cell.length_a   1.000
_cell.length_b   1.000
_cell.length_c   1.000
_cell.angle_alpha   90.00
_cell.angle_beta   90.00
_cell.angle_gamma   90.00
#
_symmetry.space_group_name_H-M   'P 1'
#
loop_
_entity.id
_entity.type
_entity.pdbx_description
1 polymer ?
#
loop_
_entity_poly.entity_id
_entity_poly.type
_entity_poly.pdbx_seq_one_letter_code
_entity_poly.pdbx_strand_id
1 'polypeptide(L)'
;MPESKSSPSSPKSPLNSRTRPWPLLPLILSAILLPVVAAIVVYQLDSFDAAPMPLHELSVPFEPPLLHNDRMLQGAEFLGAGKLPGPEDFAYDSRSQVIYTGTVDGWIRRVWVNDSGSDTFVEDWANTGGRPLGLALGLNQEVIVADAYKDGTVYFTDASYKYNLHEFFQDIMEGRPRGRLISFDPISKRPNVLLTDLYFANGIAVSPHQDCVIFCETPMRRCRKYYIEGHKKGHVEKFIDNLPGMPDNIKYDGDGHYWIALPTGNTMFWDIAMRYPMVRKAAAMVDRWIGWIGRIKSEKNGGMLVVDINGKPVAHYRDVELTMVTSGFKLKNHLYIGSFILPYIIRIDLDQHPARHSQ
;
A
#
# COMPACT_ATOMS: atom_id res chain seq x y z
N MET A 1 -77.62 -29.67 -78.32
CA MET A 1 -77.18 -28.33 -77.82
C MET A 1 -76.16 -28.56 -76.71
N PRO A 2 -75.16 -27.67 -76.60
CA PRO A 2 -73.71 -27.97 -76.45
C PRO A 2 -73.31 -28.16 -74.95
N GLU A 3 -72.08 -28.45 -74.50
CA GLU A 3 -70.75 -28.03 -74.96
C GLU A 3 -69.61 -28.75 -74.18
N SER A 4 -68.41 -28.76 -74.80
CA SER A 4 -67.00 -28.98 -74.34
C SER A 4 -66.67 -29.74 -73.03
N LYS A 5 -65.92 -30.86 -73.05
CA LYS A 5 -64.44 -31.09 -73.23
C LYS A 5 -63.50 -30.73 -72.04
N SER A 6 -63.08 -31.81 -71.35
CA SER A 6 -61.70 -32.27 -71.06
C SER A 6 -60.79 -31.63 -69.98
N SER A 7 -60.41 -32.51 -69.03
CA SER A 7 -59.05 -32.76 -68.45
C SER A 7 -58.75 -32.27 -67.02
N PRO A 8 -58.03 -33.10 -66.20
CA PRO A 8 -57.93 -32.93 -64.74
C PRO A 8 -56.70 -32.13 -64.32
N SER A 9 -56.81 -31.32 -63.26
CA SER A 9 -55.67 -30.63 -62.65
C SER A 9 -55.37 -31.15 -61.23
N SER A 10 -54.21 -31.80 -61.13
CA SER A 10 -53.28 -32.05 -60.01
C SER A 10 -53.66 -31.65 -58.56
N PRO A 11 -53.34 -32.49 -57.56
CA PRO A 11 -53.53 -32.16 -56.15
C PRO A 11 -52.53 -31.08 -55.71
N LYS A 12 -53.03 -30.02 -55.04
CA LYS A 12 -52.20 -28.99 -54.42
C LYS A 12 -51.46 -29.59 -53.21
N SER A 13 -50.13 -29.60 -53.28
CA SER A 13 -49.23 -29.86 -52.16
C SER A 13 -49.46 -28.88 -51.01
N PRO A 14 -49.35 -29.28 -49.72
CA PRO A 14 -49.39 -28.33 -48.63
C PRO A 14 -48.11 -27.50 -48.64
N LEU A 15 -48.26 -26.18 -48.66
CA LEU A 15 -47.15 -25.24 -48.52
C LEU A 15 -46.60 -25.38 -47.09
N ASN A 16 -45.46 -26.08 -46.95
CA ASN A 16 -44.67 -26.12 -45.73
C ASN A 16 -44.18 -24.70 -45.42
N SER A 17 -44.84 -24.00 -44.49
CA SER A 17 -44.32 -22.75 -43.92
C SER A 17 -43.17 -23.08 -42.98
N ARG A 18 -41.98 -23.30 -43.55
CA ARG A 18 -40.72 -23.26 -42.80
C ARG A 18 -40.54 -21.83 -42.24
N THR A 19 -40.93 -21.61 -41.00
CA THR A 19 -40.43 -20.48 -40.20
C THR A 19 -38.92 -20.64 -40.10
N ARG A 20 -38.17 -19.85 -40.88
CA ARG A 20 -36.72 -19.76 -40.70
C ARG A 20 -36.49 -19.19 -39.29
N PRO A 21 -35.71 -19.86 -38.41
CA PRO A 21 -35.33 -19.22 -37.15
C PRO A 21 -34.59 -17.93 -37.53
N TRP A 22 -35.04 -16.79 -36.99
CA TRP A 22 -34.28 -15.54 -37.09
C TRP A 22 -32.83 -15.81 -36.70
N PRO A 23 -31.83 -15.19 -37.36
CA PRO A 23 -30.45 -15.48 -37.07
C PRO A 23 -30.13 -14.80 -35.74
N LEU A 24 -30.40 -15.48 -34.63
CA LEU A 24 -30.08 -15.03 -33.28
C LEU A 24 -28.54 -14.94 -33.09
N LEU A 25 -27.78 -15.75 -33.83
CA LEU A 25 -26.32 -15.79 -33.80
C LEU A 25 -25.64 -14.43 -34.08
N PRO A 26 -25.90 -13.71 -35.18
CA PRO A 26 -25.30 -12.40 -35.43
C PRO A 26 -25.72 -11.32 -34.41
N LEU A 27 -26.93 -11.42 -33.84
CA LEU A 27 -27.38 -10.51 -32.77
C LEU A 27 -26.69 -10.82 -31.43
N ILE A 28 -26.43 -12.10 -31.13
CA ILE A 28 -25.66 -12.51 -29.95
C ILE A 28 -24.19 -12.15 -30.13
N LEU A 29 -23.62 -12.37 -31.32
CA LEU A 29 -22.25 -11.99 -31.65
C LEU A 29 -22.06 -10.47 -31.58
N SER A 30 -23.00 -9.67 -32.09
CA SER A 30 -22.91 -8.20 -31.97
C SER A 30 -23.09 -7.71 -30.53
N ALA A 31 -23.96 -8.35 -29.74
CA ALA A 31 -24.14 -8.04 -28.32
C ALA A 31 -22.86 -8.30 -27.48
N ILE A 32 -21.99 -9.21 -27.92
CA ILE A 32 -20.69 -9.47 -27.27
C ILE A 32 -19.59 -8.60 -27.88
N LEU A 33 -19.54 -8.47 -29.20
CA LEU A 33 -18.47 -7.79 -29.91
C LEU A 33 -18.51 -6.27 -29.72
N LEU A 34 -19.69 -5.66 -29.71
CA LEU A 34 -19.83 -4.20 -29.55
C LEU A 34 -19.27 -3.70 -28.20
N PRO A 35 -19.60 -4.31 -27.03
CA PRO A 35 -18.96 -3.94 -25.77
C PRO A 35 -17.44 -4.14 -25.77
N VAL A 36 -16.94 -5.21 -26.39
CA VAL A 36 -15.50 -5.48 -26.46
C VAL A 36 -14.79 -4.42 -27.31
N VAL A 37 -15.32 -4.10 -28.49
CA VAL A 37 -14.76 -3.05 -29.35
C VAL A 37 -14.84 -1.69 -28.66
N ALA A 38 -15.96 -1.36 -28.01
CA ALA A 38 -16.09 -0.14 -27.22
C ALA A 38 -15.05 -0.09 -26.08
N ALA A 39 -14.84 -1.19 -25.36
CA ALA A 39 -13.83 -1.27 -24.31
C ALA A 39 -12.40 -1.09 -24.85
N ILE A 40 -12.08 -1.67 -26.02
CA ILE A 40 -10.78 -1.47 -26.69
C ILE A 40 -10.61 0.00 -27.09
N VAL A 41 -11.63 0.62 -27.68
CA VAL A 41 -11.59 2.03 -28.07
C VAL A 41 -11.38 2.92 -26.83
N VAL A 42 -12.14 2.70 -25.75
CA VAL A 42 -11.98 3.43 -24.49
C VAL A 42 -10.57 3.23 -23.92
N TYR A 43 -10.02 2.01 -23.98
CA TYR A 43 -8.66 1.72 -23.54
C TYR A 43 -7.59 2.40 -24.39
N GLN A 44 -7.77 2.46 -25.72
CA GLN A 44 -6.82 3.11 -26.62
C GLN A 44 -6.86 4.64 -26.52
N LEU A 45 -8.05 5.22 -26.30
CA LEU A 45 -8.23 6.66 -26.15
C LEU A 45 -7.78 7.17 -24.77
N ASP A 46 -7.67 6.30 -23.78
CA ASP A 46 -7.25 6.70 -22.45
C ASP A 46 -5.77 7.14 -22.43
N SER A 47 -5.51 8.28 -21.79
CA SER A 47 -4.18 8.90 -21.75
C SER A 47 -3.23 8.29 -20.71
N PHE A 48 -3.69 7.36 -19.86
CA PHE A 48 -2.84 6.73 -18.87
C PHE A 48 -1.76 5.86 -19.54
N ASP A 49 -0.50 6.13 -19.20
CA ASP A 49 0.68 5.47 -19.76
C ASP A 49 1.47 4.72 -18.69
N ALA A 50 1.15 3.43 -18.52
CA ALA A 50 1.89 2.57 -17.61
C ALA A 50 3.28 2.27 -18.19
N ALA A 51 4.34 2.70 -17.50
CA ALA A 51 5.71 2.42 -17.89
C ALA A 51 6.13 0.99 -17.54
N PRO A 52 6.99 0.32 -18.33
CA PRO A 52 7.56 -0.96 -17.94
C PRO A 52 8.30 -0.90 -16.60
N MET A 53 8.10 -1.91 -15.74
CA MET A 53 8.83 -2.06 -14.47
C MET A 53 10.14 -2.83 -14.69
N PRO A 54 11.20 -2.57 -13.89
CA PRO A 54 12.45 -3.31 -13.94
C PRO A 54 12.31 -4.72 -13.33
N LEU A 55 11.72 -5.65 -14.09
CA LEU A 55 11.36 -6.99 -13.60
C LEU A 55 12.52 -7.81 -13.04
N HIS A 56 13.74 -7.61 -13.55
CA HIS A 56 14.93 -8.31 -13.07
C HIS A 56 15.23 -7.99 -11.60
N GLU A 57 14.93 -6.78 -11.14
CA GLU A 57 15.09 -6.37 -9.74
C GLU A 57 13.98 -6.94 -8.84
N LEU A 58 12.79 -7.17 -9.42
CA LEU A 58 11.64 -7.77 -8.73
C LEU A 58 11.71 -9.31 -8.64
N SER A 59 12.64 -9.94 -9.36
CA SER A 59 12.74 -11.40 -9.50
C SER A 59 13.77 -12.03 -8.56
N VAL A 60 14.44 -11.23 -7.71
CA VAL A 60 15.43 -11.73 -6.74
C VAL A 60 14.72 -12.55 -5.67
N PRO A 61 15.15 -13.78 -5.33
CA PRO A 61 14.51 -14.57 -4.28
C PRO A 61 14.47 -13.84 -2.93
N PHE A 62 13.33 -13.93 -2.24
CA PHE A 62 13.19 -13.47 -0.87
C PHE A 62 13.49 -14.63 0.07
N GLU A 63 14.36 -14.39 1.05
CA GLU A 63 14.58 -15.32 2.15
C GLU A 63 13.56 -15.00 3.24
N PRO A 64 12.51 -15.82 3.44
CA PRO A 64 11.52 -15.54 4.47
C PRO A 64 12.15 -15.63 5.87
N PRO A 65 11.61 -14.88 6.84
CA PRO A 65 12.02 -15.03 8.23
C PRO A 65 11.72 -16.44 8.73
N LEU A 66 12.41 -16.85 9.79
CA LEU A 66 12.17 -18.16 10.41
C LEU A 66 10.93 -18.16 11.31
N LEU A 67 10.51 -16.98 11.80
CA LEU A 67 9.41 -16.83 12.75
C LEU A 67 8.20 -16.16 12.08
N HIS A 68 7.02 -16.71 12.33
CA HIS A 68 5.76 -16.24 11.77
C HIS A 68 4.65 -16.19 12.82
N ASN A 69 3.83 -15.15 12.75
CA ASN A 69 2.50 -15.11 13.36
C ASN A 69 1.49 -14.71 12.27
N ASP A 70 0.81 -15.71 11.71
CA ASP A 70 -0.15 -15.53 10.61
C ASP A 70 -1.59 -15.23 11.08
N ARG A 71 -1.80 -15.12 12.39
CA ARG A 71 -3.09 -14.85 13.03
C ARG A 71 -2.95 -13.75 14.07
N MET A 72 -2.25 -12.67 13.72
CA MET A 72 -1.91 -11.64 14.69
C MET A 72 -3.14 -10.90 15.24
N LEU A 73 -4.31 -10.95 14.58
CA LEU A 73 -5.53 -10.39 15.15
C LEU A 73 -6.11 -11.25 16.29
N GLN A 74 -5.67 -12.51 16.43
CA GLN A 74 -6.08 -13.35 17.54
C GLN A 74 -5.48 -12.83 18.84
N GLY A 75 -6.32 -12.30 19.73
CA GLY A 75 -5.89 -11.69 20.99
C GLY A 75 -5.43 -10.23 20.87
N ALA A 76 -5.64 -9.62 19.70
CA ALA A 76 -5.38 -8.20 19.53
C ALA A 76 -6.46 -7.35 20.20
N GLU A 77 -6.03 -6.19 20.68
CA GLU A 77 -6.88 -5.15 21.24
C GLU A 77 -7.00 -3.98 20.27
N PHE A 78 -8.14 -3.27 20.30
CA PHE A 78 -8.45 -2.19 19.38
C PHE A 78 -8.60 -0.87 20.15
N LEU A 79 -7.51 -0.12 20.22
CA LEU A 79 -7.42 1.11 21.00
C LEU A 79 -8.06 2.28 20.25
N GLY A 80 -8.83 3.09 20.97
CA GLY A 80 -9.45 4.31 20.42
C GLY A 80 -10.48 4.04 19.31
N ALA A 81 -11.10 2.85 19.31
CA ALA A 81 -12.10 2.47 18.32
C ALA A 81 -13.21 3.51 18.14
N GLY A 82 -13.40 3.95 16.89
CA GLY A 82 -14.36 4.99 16.52
C GLY A 82 -13.91 6.43 16.79
N LYS A 83 -12.75 6.62 17.43
CA LYS A 83 -12.16 7.94 17.72
C LYS A 83 -10.88 8.21 16.93
N LEU A 84 -10.29 7.19 16.32
CA LEU A 84 -9.04 7.27 15.55
C LEU A 84 -9.29 6.85 14.10
N PRO A 85 -9.93 7.68 13.26
CA PRO A 85 -10.18 7.32 11.88
C PRO A 85 -8.87 7.28 11.08
N GLY A 86 -8.43 6.09 10.68
CA GLY A 86 -7.27 5.86 9.83
C GLY A 86 -5.95 6.39 10.41
N PRO A 87 -5.48 5.88 11.57
CA PRO A 87 -4.22 6.31 12.19
C PRO A 87 -3.04 5.87 11.33
N GLU A 88 -2.28 6.84 10.83
CA GLU A 88 -1.35 6.61 9.73
C GLU A 88 0.09 6.33 10.16
N ASP A 89 0.63 7.19 11.02
CA ASP A 89 1.96 7.03 11.59
C ASP A 89 1.97 7.37 13.08
N PHE A 90 3.04 6.98 13.77
CA PHE A 90 3.18 7.11 15.22
C PHE A 90 4.47 7.80 15.65
N ALA A 91 4.35 8.69 16.63
CA ALA A 91 5.45 9.17 17.44
C ALA A 91 5.13 8.90 18.91
N TYR A 92 6.01 8.20 19.63
CA TYR A 92 5.77 7.84 21.03
C TYR A 92 6.69 8.64 21.97
N ASP A 93 6.09 9.40 22.89
CA ASP A 93 6.82 10.09 23.95
C ASP A 93 6.88 9.22 25.20
N SER A 94 8.07 8.69 25.50
CA SER A 94 8.30 7.84 26.67
C SER A 94 8.13 8.58 28.01
N ARG A 95 8.27 9.91 28.04
CA ARG A 95 8.19 10.69 29.29
C ARG A 95 6.74 10.92 29.69
N SER A 96 5.89 11.36 28.75
CA SER A 96 4.46 11.55 29.00
C SER A 96 3.63 10.29 28.78
N GLN A 97 4.23 9.23 28.22
CA GLN A 97 3.59 7.97 27.84
C GLN A 97 2.44 8.17 26.84
N VAL A 98 2.63 9.08 25.89
CA VAL A 98 1.63 9.44 24.86
C VAL A 98 2.07 8.97 23.50
N ILE A 99 1.13 8.38 22.75
CA ILE A 99 1.26 8.13 21.32
C ILE A 99 0.61 9.29 20.57
N TYR A 100 1.36 9.91 19.67
CA TYR A 100 0.85 10.87 18.70
C TYR A 100 0.58 10.15 17.39
N THR A 101 -0.59 10.38 16.80
CA THR A 101 -0.94 9.80 15.50
C THR A 101 -1.69 10.79 14.63
N GLY A 102 -1.40 10.78 13.33
CA GLY A 102 -2.14 11.54 12.31
C GLY A 102 -3.31 10.74 11.80
N THR A 103 -4.46 11.38 11.61
CA THR A 103 -5.70 10.73 11.15
C THR A 103 -6.23 11.35 9.86
N VAL A 104 -7.13 10.63 9.18
CA VAL A 104 -7.66 11.01 7.86
C VAL A 104 -8.40 12.35 7.82
N ASP A 105 -8.96 12.77 8.95
CA ASP A 105 -9.66 14.04 9.14
C ASP A 105 -8.73 15.22 9.47
N GLY A 106 -7.42 15.00 9.37
CA GLY A 106 -6.38 16.01 9.45
C GLY A 106 -5.91 16.38 10.85
N TRP A 107 -6.49 15.74 11.86
CA TRP A 107 -6.04 15.86 13.24
C TRP A 107 -4.77 15.04 13.49
N ILE A 108 -3.90 15.61 14.31
CA ILE A 108 -2.92 14.88 15.10
C ILE A 108 -3.57 14.67 16.47
N ARG A 109 -3.68 13.41 16.88
CA ARG A 109 -4.32 12.99 18.13
C ARG A 109 -3.30 12.45 19.11
N ARG A 110 -3.52 12.75 20.39
CA ARG A 110 -2.80 12.17 21.52
C ARG A 110 -3.58 10.98 22.06
N VAL A 111 -2.90 9.87 22.25
CA VAL A 111 -3.48 8.62 22.71
C VAL A 111 -2.69 8.17 23.95
N TRP A 112 -3.37 8.13 25.09
CA TRP A 112 -2.83 7.55 26.32
C TRP A 112 -3.27 6.10 26.40
N VAL A 113 -2.30 5.23 26.65
CA VAL A 113 -2.52 3.79 26.72
C VAL A 113 -2.10 3.29 28.09
N ASN A 114 -3.05 2.72 28.81
CA ASN A 114 -2.81 2.06 30.09
C ASN A 114 -2.25 0.65 29.82
N ASP A 115 -1.49 0.07 30.75
CA ASP A 115 -0.94 -1.29 30.59
C ASP A 115 -2.06 -2.31 30.28
N SER A 116 -3.26 -2.14 30.86
CA SER A 116 -4.43 -3.00 30.63
C SER A 116 -5.20 -2.75 29.32
N GLY A 117 -4.91 -1.69 28.55
CA GLY A 117 -5.54 -1.39 27.24
C GLY A 117 -7.02 -0.97 27.29
N SER A 118 -7.70 -1.21 28.40
CA SER A 118 -9.15 -1.02 28.58
C SER A 118 -9.60 0.45 28.59
N ASP A 119 -8.74 1.36 29.06
CA ASP A 119 -8.99 2.79 29.05
C ASP A 119 -8.02 3.47 28.10
N THR A 120 -8.46 3.66 26.85
CA THR A 120 -7.76 4.53 25.89
C THR A 120 -8.36 5.93 25.96
N PHE A 121 -7.56 6.91 26.39
CA PHE A 121 -7.94 8.32 26.27
C PHE A 121 -7.39 8.88 24.96
N VAL A 122 -8.25 9.55 24.20
CA VAL A 122 -7.91 10.14 22.89
C VAL A 122 -8.29 11.61 22.93
N GLU A 123 -7.36 12.47 22.54
CA GLU A 123 -7.55 13.92 22.48
C GLU A 123 -7.10 14.49 21.14
N ASP A 124 -7.90 15.39 20.59
CA ASP A 124 -7.55 16.21 19.42
C ASP A 124 -6.52 17.26 19.84
N TRP A 125 -5.31 17.18 19.30
CA TRP A 125 -4.20 18.06 19.72
C TRP A 125 -3.94 19.20 18.75
N ALA A 126 -3.82 18.89 17.45
CA ALA A 126 -3.58 19.89 16.42
C ALA A 126 -4.21 19.47 15.10
N ASN A 127 -4.87 20.38 14.39
CA ASN A 127 -5.39 20.12 13.04
C ASN A 127 -4.45 20.73 11.99
N THR A 128 -4.02 19.92 11.04
CA THR A 128 -3.09 20.34 9.97
C THR A 128 -3.82 20.87 8.73
N GLY A 129 -5.13 20.68 8.63
CA GLY A 129 -5.95 20.94 7.44
C GLY A 129 -5.70 19.97 6.28
N GLY A 130 -4.75 19.03 6.41
CA GLY A 130 -4.40 18.02 5.42
C GLY A 130 -4.58 16.60 5.97
N ARG A 131 -3.75 15.65 5.54
CA ARG A 131 -3.68 14.30 6.13
C ARG A 131 -2.22 14.05 6.57
N PRO A 132 -1.90 14.10 7.87
CA PRO A 132 -0.53 13.88 8.34
C PRO A 132 -0.10 12.43 8.07
N LEU A 133 0.99 12.24 7.31
CA LEU A 133 1.44 10.92 6.84
C LEU A 133 2.68 10.37 7.55
N GLY A 134 3.46 11.23 8.21
CA GLY A 134 4.65 10.83 8.93
C GLY A 134 4.77 11.64 10.21
N LEU A 135 5.18 11.00 11.30
CA LEU A 135 5.37 11.62 12.61
C LEU A 135 6.65 11.10 13.27
N ALA A 136 7.40 12.02 13.85
CA ALA A 136 8.58 11.73 14.65
C ALA A 136 8.62 12.65 15.88
N LEU A 137 9.36 12.23 16.91
CA LEU A 137 9.74 13.13 17.98
C LEU A 137 11.10 13.73 17.68
N GLY A 138 11.18 15.05 17.70
CA GLY A 138 12.43 15.78 17.67
C GLY A 138 13.18 15.70 19.00
N LEU A 139 14.43 16.17 19.00
CA LEU A 139 15.35 16.05 20.12
C LEU A 139 14.87 16.79 21.38
N ASN A 140 14.07 17.84 21.23
CA ASN A 140 13.50 18.59 22.34
C ASN A 140 12.02 18.23 22.62
N GLN A 141 11.59 17.03 22.20
CA GLN A 141 10.22 16.50 22.35
C GLN A 141 9.16 17.27 21.54
N GLU A 142 9.56 18.01 20.51
CA GLU A 142 8.64 18.49 19.49
C GLU A 142 8.10 17.32 18.65
N VAL A 143 6.82 17.35 18.27
CA VAL A 143 6.28 16.40 17.28
C VAL A 143 6.52 16.99 15.90
N ILE A 144 7.37 16.33 15.12
CA ILE A 144 7.70 16.71 13.75
C ILE A 144 6.90 15.83 12.81
N VAL A 145 6.25 16.45 11.82
CA VAL A 145 5.56 15.74 10.76
C VAL A 145 6.56 15.44 9.64
N ALA A 146 7.54 14.58 9.93
CA ALA A 146 8.65 14.02 9.11
C ALA A 146 9.84 13.62 10.03
N ASP A 147 10.70 12.68 9.61
CA ASP A 147 11.75 12.08 10.46
C ASP A 147 12.97 12.99 10.69
N ALA A 148 13.53 13.05 11.90
CA ALA A 148 14.55 14.03 12.31
C ALA A 148 15.91 13.41 12.71
N TYR A 149 16.99 14.13 12.42
CA TYR A 149 18.39 13.79 12.64
C TYR A 149 19.02 14.53 13.83
N LYS A 150 20.18 14.04 14.30
CA LYS A 150 21.02 14.69 15.31
C LYS A 150 21.65 15.95 14.69
N ASP A 151 21.31 17.13 15.23
CA ASP A 151 21.54 18.49 14.69
C ASP A 151 20.28 19.14 14.10
N GLY A 152 19.14 18.44 14.11
CA GLY A 152 17.81 18.98 13.74
C GLY A 152 17.48 18.89 12.26
N THR A 153 18.39 18.41 11.41
CA THR A 153 18.09 18.14 10.00
C THR A 153 16.99 17.09 9.89
N VAL A 154 15.95 17.33 9.11
CA VAL A 154 14.83 16.41 8.91
C VAL A 154 15.03 15.68 7.59
N TYR A 155 14.99 14.35 7.60
CA TYR A 155 14.95 13.55 6.39
C TYR A 155 13.51 13.11 6.12
N PHE A 156 13.10 13.19 4.87
CA PHE A 156 11.80 12.69 4.45
C PHE A 156 11.83 12.23 3.01
N THR A 157 10.89 11.35 2.71
CA THR A 157 10.58 10.89 1.38
C THR A 157 9.45 11.74 0.81
N ASP A 158 9.54 11.98 -0.48
CA ASP A 158 8.41 12.43 -1.29
C ASP A 158 8.03 11.25 -2.17
N ALA A 159 6.85 10.67 -1.95
CA ALA A 159 6.41 9.49 -2.69
C ALA A 159 6.33 9.78 -4.20
N SER A 160 5.83 10.96 -4.56
CA SER A 160 5.62 11.36 -5.94
C SER A 160 5.56 12.87 -6.08
N TYR A 161 6.45 13.43 -6.91
CA TYR A 161 6.33 14.84 -7.28
C TYR A 161 5.21 15.10 -8.31
N LYS A 162 4.56 14.06 -8.86
CA LYS A 162 3.47 14.19 -9.85
C LYS A 162 2.09 13.99 -9.24
N TYR A 163 1.91 12.99 -8.40
CA TYR A 163 0.62 12.60 -7.84
C TYR A 163 0.48 13.03 -6.39
N ASN A 164 -0.75 13.39 -6.00
CA ASN A 164 -1.07 13.55 -4.58
C ASN A 164 -1.51 12.22 -3.96
N LEU A 165 -1.72 12.23 -2.64
CA LEU A 165 -2.13 11.05 -1.89
C LEU A 165 -3.41 10.39 -2.42
N HIS A 166 -4.43 11.13 -2.86
CA HIS A 166 -5.67 10.50 -3.35
C HIS A 166 -5.45 9.68 -4.63
N GLU A 167 -4.38 10.00 -5.36
CA GLU A 167 -3.99 9.37 -6.61
C GLU A 167 -2.85 8.35 -6.43
N PHE A 168 -2.54 7.93 -5.19
CA PHE A 168 -1.43 7.02 -4.90
C PHE A 168 -1.46 5.74 -5.77
N PHE A 169 -2.64 5.17 -5.97
CA PHE A 169 -2.81 3.96 -6.78
C PHE A 169 -2.51 4.22 -8.25
N GLN A 170 -2.84 5.41 -8.77
CA GLN A 170 -2.52 5.81 -10.13
C GLN A 170 -1.00 5.90 -10.31
N ASP A 171 -0.27 6.41 -9.32
CA ASP A 171 1.20 6.45 -9.37
C ASP A 171 1.82 5.05 -9.40
N ILE A 172 1.38 4.17 -8.50
CA ILE A 172 1.81 2.76 -8.47
C ILE A 172 1.51 2.06 -9.79
N MET A 173 0.32 2.30 -10.37
CA MET A 173 -0.05 1.75 -11.68
C MET A 173 0.79 2.34 -12.82
N GLU A 174 1.16 3.62 -12.76
CA GLU A 174 2.00 4.23 -13.80
C GLU A 174 3.39 3.61 -13.75
N GLY A 175 3.87 3.27 -12.54
CA GLY A 175 5.11 2.54 -12.31
C GLY A 175 6.32 3.30 -12.85
N ARG A 176 6.35 4.61 -12.59
CA ARG A 176 7.49 5.48 -12.92
C ARG A 176 8.17 5.94 -11.64
N PRO A 177 9.50 6.07 -11.65
CA PRO A 177 10.24 6.49 -10.47
C PRO A 177 10.13 8.01 -10.27
N ARG A 178 9.10 8.46 -9.53
CA ARG A 178 8.86 9.90 -9.26
C ARG A 178 9.02 10.31 -7.81
N GLY A 179 9.51 9.41 -6.99
CA GLY A 179 9.83 9.67 -5.61
C GLY A 179 11.22 10.29 -5.43
N ARG A 180 11.41 10.91 -4.27
CA ARG A 180 12.67 11.57 -3.88
C ARG A 180 12.98 11.33 -2.42
N LEU A 181 14.27 11.35 -2.08
CA LEU A 181 14.76 11.47 -0.71
C LEU A 181 15.25 12.90 -0.51
N ILE A 182 14.78 13.56 0.54
CA ILE A 182 15.03 14.97 0.82
C ILE A 182 15.55 15.12 2.24
N SER A 183 16.55 15.98 2.43
CA SER A 183 16.94 16.50 3.75
C SER A 183 16.51 17.95 3.87
N PHE A 184 16.12 18.39 5.06
CA PHE A 184 15.75 19.76 5.36
C PHE A 184 16.46 20.22 6.62
N ASP A 185 17.30 21.23 6.49
CA ASP A 185 17.90 21.88 7.65
C ASP A 185 16.97 22.99 8.16
N PRO A 186 16.43 22.88 9.40
CA PRO A 186 15.51 23.87 9.96
C PRO A 186 16.16 25.22 10.24
N ILE A 187 17.50 25.28 10.37
CA ILE A 187 18.23 26.53 10.61
C ILE A 187 18.30 27.33 9.31
N SER A 188 18.80 26.72 8.23
CA SER A 188 18.86 27.39 6.92
C SER A 188 17.51 27.44 6.19
N LYS A 189 16.52 26.63 6.61
CA LYS A 189 15.20 26.45 6.00
C LYS A 189 15.27 26.05 4.52
N ARG A 190 16.29 25.29 4.14
CA ARG A 190 16.51 24.85 2.75
C ARG A 190 16.33 23.34 2.61
N PRO A 191 15.39 22.87 1.77
CA PRO A 191 15.35 21.48 1.38
C PRO A 191 16.48 21.19 0.39
N ASN A 192 17.12 20.03 0.55
CA ASN A 192 18.13 19.50 -0.36
C ASN A 192 17.70 18.10 -0.81
N VAL A 193 17.62 17.91 -2.12
CA VAL A 193 17.26 16.62 -2.71
C VAL A 193 18.49 15.74 -2.74
N LEU A 194 18.44 14.62 -2.01
CA LEU A 194 19.54 13.67 -1.87
C LEU A 194 19.51 12.59 -2.95
N LEU A 195 18.31 12.11 -3.27
CA LEU A 195 18.06 11.13 -4.33
C LEU A 195 16.81 11.50 -5.12
N THR A 196 16.84 11.21 -6.41
CA THR A 196 15.69 11.26 -7.32
C THR A 196 15.42 9.87 -7.87
N ASP A 197 14.35 9.76 -8.66
CA ASP A 197 14.05 8.56 -9.42
C ASP A 197 13.84 7.33 -8.52
N LEU A 198 13.11 7.52 -7.42
CA LEU A 198 12.66 6.45 -6.54
C LEU A 198 11.23 6.02 -6.92
N TYR A 199 10.93 4.73 -6.85
CA TYR A 199 9.57 4.23 -7.10
C TYR A 199 8.71 4.34 -5.84
N PHE A 200 7.84 5.35 -5.79
CA PHE A 200 6.94 5.61 -4.65
C PHE A 200 7.70 5.53 -3.31
N ALA A 201 8.55 6.52 -3.06
CA ALA A 201 9.37 6.55 -1.84
C ALA A 201 8.48 6.76 -0.61
N ASN A 202 8.40 5.75 0.26
CA ASN A 202 7.42 5.73 1.36
C ASN A 202 8.10 5.79 2.72
N GLY A 203 8.30 4.66 3.42
CA GLY A 203 8.92 4.66 4.74
C GLY A 203 10.34 5.20 4.76
N ILE A 204 10.70 5.85 5.86
CA ILE A 204 12.02 6.36 6.15
C ILE A 204 12.37 6.14 7.63
N ALA A 205 13.63 5.81 7.92
CA ALA A 205 14.16 5.77 9.28
C ALA A 205 15.65 6.10 9.30
N VAL A 206 16.07 6.98 10.20
CA VAL A 206 17.50 7.16 10.52
C VAL A 206 18.06 5.90 11.20
N SER A 207 19.30 5.53 10.85
CA SER A 207 20.02 4.44 11.51
C SER A 207 20.32 4.72 12.99
N PRO A 208 20.49 3.71 13.85
CA PRO A 208 20.77 3.94 15.27
C PRO A 208 22.14 4.58 15.47
N HIS A 209 23.08 4.28 14.58
CA HIS A 209 24.40 4.88 14.52
C HIS A 209 24.43 6.23 13.79
N GLN A 210 23.30 6.63 13.20
CA GLN A 210 23.13 7.92 12.54
C GLN A 210 24.09 8.15 11.37
N ASP A 211 24.62 7.09 10.78
CA ASP A 211 25.55 7.13 9.65
C ASP A 211 24.84 6.99 8.30
N CYS A 212 23.63 6.40 8.31
CA CYS A 212 22.78 6.22 7.15
C CYS A 212 21.29 6.45 7.46
N VAL A 213 20.52 6.67 6.39
CA VAL A 213 19.05 6.71 6.37
C VAL A 213 18.56 5.51 5.57
N ILE A 214 17.58 4.79 6.11
CA ILE A 214 16.90 3.70 5.40
C ILE A 214 15.62 4.27 4.81
N PHE A 215 15.34 3.96 3.54
CA PHE A 215 14.11 4.33 2.87
C PHE A 215 13.53 3.15 2.08
N CYS A 216 12.22 3.14 1.87
CA CYS A 216 11.52 2.07 1.17
C CYS A 216 10.86 2.54 -0.13
N GLU A 217 10.84 1.65 -1.13
CA GLU A 217 10.19 1.85 -2.43
C GLU A 217 9.04 0.83 -2.58
N THR A 218 7.81 1.33 -2.52
CA THR A 218 6.58 0.53 -2.35
C THR A 218 6.37 -0.52 -3.44
N PRO A 219 6.22 -0.15 -4.74
CA PRO A 219 6.00 -1.14 -5.81
C PRO A 219 7.24 -1.98 -6.10
N MET A 220 8.43 -1.53 -5.67
CA MET A 220 9.68 -2.27 -5.80
C MET A 220 9.89 -3.31 -4.70
N ARG A 221 9.01 -3.33 -3.68
CA ARG A 221 9.03 -4.27 -2.56
C ARG A 221 10.42 -4.35 -1.92
N ARG A 222 11.03 -3.21 -1.63
CA ARG A 222 12.41 -3.13 -1.12
C ARG A 222 12.64 -1.92 -0.24
N CYS A 223 13.74 -1.97 0.50
CA CYS A 223 14.31 -0.81 1.17
C CYS A 223 15.83 -0.73 0.93
N ARG A 224 16.38 0.49 0.99
CA ARG A 224 17.77 0.83 0.70
C ARG A 224 18.36 1.69 1.83
N LYS A 225 19.68 1.66 1.99
CA LYS A 225 20.45 2.54 2.85
C LYS A 225 21.06 3.66 2.03
N TYR A 226 20.90 4.91 2.44
CA TYR A 226 21.64 6.06 1.93
C TYR A 226 22.58 6.56 3.02
N TYR A 227 23.89 6.55 2.76
CA TYR A 227 24.88 7.02 3.74
C TYR A 227 24.88 8.54 3.81
N ILE A 228 24.69 9.08 5.00
CA ILE A 228 24.66 10.53 5.27
C ILE A 228 25.97 11.04 5.87
N GLU A 229 26.78 10.12 6.42
CA GLU A 229 28.10 10.40 6.99
C GLU A 229 29.16 9.39 6.53
N GLY A 230 30.41 9.68 6.90
CA GLY A 230 31.56 8.80 6.64
C GLY A 230 32.03 8.77 5.18
N HIS A 231 32.95 7.85 4.90
CA HIS A 231 33.60 7.72 3.58
C HIS A 231 32.63 7.28 2.45
N LYS A 232 31.49 6.68 2.82
CA LYS A 232 30.45 6.27 1.87
C LYS A 232 29.37 7.32 1.67
N LYS A 233 29.49 8.52 2.26
CA LYS A 233 28.46 9.56 2.18
C LYS A 233 27.99 9.78 0.74
N GLY A 234 26.68 9.74 0.54
CA GLY A 234 26.05 9.86 -0.78
C GLY A 234 25.84 8.54 -1.51
N HIS A 235 26.41 7.43 -1.04
CA HIS A 235 26.19 6.11 -1.64
C HIS A 235 24.89 5.46 -1.16
N VAL A 236 24.30 4.69 -2.08
CA VAL A 236 23.12 3.87 -1.82
C VAL A 236 23.54 2.41 -1.79
N GLU A 237 23.13 1.69 -0.75
CA GLU A 237 23.35 0.26 -0.60
C GLU A 237 22.03 -0.48 -0.37
N LYS A 238 22.04 -1.78 -0.69
CA LYS A 238 20.92 -2.66 -0.40
C LYS A 238 20.71 -2.77 1.11
N PHE A 239 19.46 -2.65 1.55
CA PHE A 239 19.05 -3.06 2.89
C PHE A 239 18.31 -4.40 2.81
N ILE A 240 17.18 -4.43 2.10
CA ILE A 240 16.36 -5.63 1.89
C ILE A 240 15.63 -5.53 0.55
N ASP A 241 15.50 -6.64 -0.17
CA ASP A 241 14.81 -6.73 -1.46
C ASP A 241 13.71 -7.80 -1.42
N ASN A 242 12.78 -7.71 -2.38
CA ASN A 242 11.71 -8.68 -2.63
C ASN A 242 10.82 -8.98 -1.40
N LEU A 243 10.51 -7.96 -0.62
CA LEU A 243 9.63 -8.06 0.55
C LEU A 243 8.31 -8.84 0.23
N PRO A 244 7.74 -9.53 1.23
CA PRO A 244 6.54 -10.37 1.04
C PRO A 244 5.26 -9.56 0.80
N GLY A 245 5.36 -8.24 0.88
CA GLY A 245 4.33 -7.26 0.55
C GLY A 245 4.98 -5.96 0.11
N MET A 246 4.16 -4.96 -0.18
CA MET A 246 4.65 -3.60 -0.45
C MET A 246 5.03 -2.92 0.87
N PRO A 247 6.23 -2.32 1.02
CA PRO A 247 6.57 -1.60 2.24
C PRO A 247 5.87 -0.25 2.33
N ASP A 248 5.57 0.14 3.56
CA ASP A 248 5.15 1.48 3.94
C ASP A 248 6.14 2.05 4.96
N ASN A 249 5.69 2.60 6.09
CA ASN A 249 6.59 3.11 7.14
C ASN A 249 7.50 2.02 7.72
N ILE A 250 8.71 2.45 8.09
CA ILE A 250 9.72 1.66 8.78
C ILE A 250 10.09 2.36 10.08
N LYS A 251 10.16 1.64 11.20
CA LYS A 251 10.57 2.20 12.49
C LYS A 251 11.56 1.31 13.22
N TYR A 252 12.59 1.93 13.80
CA TYR A 252 13.53 1.26 14.69
C TYR A 252 12.91 1.08 16.08
N ASP A 253 13.04 -0.09 16.68
CA ASP A 253 12.46 -0.39 17.99
C ASP A 253 13.32 0.00 19.19
N GLY A 254 14.55 0.47 18.97
CA GLY A 254 15.52 0.73 20.05
C GLY A 254 16.35 -0.50 20.43
N ASP A 255 15.92 -1.70 20.04
CA ASP A 255 16.42 -3.01 20.49
C ASP A 255 17.02 -3.83 19.32
N GLY A 256 17.59 -3.15 18.31
CA GLY A 256 18.30 -3.79 17.22
C GLY A 256 17.43 -4.26 16.05
N HIS A 257 16.14 -3.93 16.03
CA HIS A 257 15.25 -4.30 14.94
C HIS A 257 14.53 -3.12 14.30
N TYR A 258 14.23 -3.29 13.01
CA TYR A 258 13.30 -2.46 12.27
C TYR A 258 11.99 -3.20 12.04
N TRP A 259 10.91 -2.47 12.19
CA TRP A 259 9.54 -2.90 11.90
C TRP A 259 9.08 -2.21 10.63
N ILE A 260 8.83 -2.99 9.58
CA ILE A 260 8.40 -2.51 8.27
C ILE A 260 6.91 -2.85 8.13
N ALA A 261 6.08 -1.83 7.98
CA ALA A 261 4.66 -1.98 7.70
C ALA A 261 4.45 -2.49 6.27
N LEU A 262 3.51 -3.42 6.11
CA LEU A 262 3.12 -3.98 4.82
C LEU A 262 1.60 -3.78 4.65
N PRO A 263 1.15 -2.79 3.85
CA PRO A 263 -0.28 -2.50 3.67
C PRO A 263 -1.05 -3.71 3.15
N THR A 264 -0.41 -4.49 2.29
CA THR A 264 -0.98 -5.66 1.65
C THR A 264 0.12 -6.67 1.35
N GLY A 265 -0.22 -7.96 1.40
CA GLY A 265 0.67 -9.00 0.95
C GLY A 265 0.80 -9.03 -0.57
N ASN A 266 1.80 -9.75 -1.07
CA ASN A 266 1.94 -9.94 -2.51
C ASN A 266 0.80 -10.84 -3.04
N THR A 267 -0.11 -10.27 -3.84
CA THR A 267 -1.25 -10.99 -4.42
C THR A 267 -1.00 -11.31 -5.89
N MET A 268 -1.74 -12.29 -6.42
CA MET A 268 -1.69 -12.63 -7.85
C MET A 268 -1.98 -11.42 -8.75
N PHE A 269 -2.88 -10.52 -8.32
CA PHE A 269 -3.16 -9.28 -9.04
C PHE A 269 -1.90 -8.42 -9.14
N TRP A 270 -1.20 -8.19 -8.02
CA TRP A 270 0.02 -7.39 -7.99
C TRP A 270 1.14 -8.00 -8.83
N ASP A 271 1.34 -9.31 -8.75
CA ASP A 271 2.32 -10.03 -9.57
C ASP A 271 2.08 -9.84 -11.07
N ILE A 272 0.82 -9.94 -11.51
CA ILE A 272 0.44 -9.76 -12.91
C ILE A 272 0.57 -8.28 -13.31
N ALA A 273 0.08 -7.36 -12.47
CA ALA A 273 0.11 -5.93 -12.74
C ALA A 273 1.56 -5.42 -12.92
N MET A 274 2.49 -5.85 -12.07
CA MET A 274 3.88 -5.43 -12.17
C MET A 274 4.55 -5.93 -13.47
N ARG A 275 4.17 -7.13 -13.94
CA ARG A 275 4.69 -7.72 -15.19
C ARG A 275 4.14 -7.07 -16.45
N TYR A 276 2.87 -6.69 -16.45
CA TYR A 276 2.16 -6.28 -17.67
C TYR A 276 1.62 -4.85 -17.56
N PRO A 277 2.25 -3.87 -18.24
CA PRO A 277 1.76 -2.49 -18.27
C PRO A 277 0.31 -2.35 -18.71
N MET A 278 -0.17 -3.21 -19.63
CA MET A 278 -1.56 -3.19 -20.07
C MET A 278 -2.56 -3.49 -18.95
N VAL A 279 -2.18 -4.36 -18.01
CA VAL A 279 -3.02 -4.70 -16.85
C VAL A 279 -3.07 -3.51 -15.90
N ARG A 280 -1.93 -2.84 -15.67
CA ARG A 280 -1.89 -1.60 -14.87
C ARG A 280 -2.72 -0.48 -15.47
N LYS A 281 -2.65 -0.27 -16.79
CA LYS A 281 -3.52 0.71 -17.47
C LYS A 281 -4.99 0.38 -17.29
N ALA A 282 -5.40 -0.87 -17.51
CA ALA A 282 -6.78 -1.28 -17.30
C ALA A 282 -7.23 -1.09 -15.84
N ALA A 283 -6.39 -1.46 -14.87
CA ALA A 283 -6.68 -1.28 -13.45
C ALA A 283 -6.78 0.20 -13.06
N ALA A 284 -5.85 1.05 -13.51
CA ALA A 284 -5.88 2.50 -13.32
C ALA A 284 -7.14 3.13 -13.92
N MET A 285 -7.56 2.67 -15.10
CA MET A 285 -8.80 3.12 -15.71
C MET A 285 -10.00 2.75 -14.85
N VAL A 286 -10.16 1.46 -14.50
CA VAL A 286 -11.26 0.94 -13.66
C VAL A 286 -11.33 1.70 -12.34
N ASP A 287 -10.19 1.93 -11.71
CA ASP A 287 -10.07 2.66 -10.47
C ASP A 287 -10.70 4.07 -10.53
N ARG A 288 -10.55 4.80 -11.63
CA ARG A 288 -11.22 6.11 -11.80
C ARG A 288 -12.75 6.00 -11.88
N TRP A 289 -13.30 4.84 -12.28
CA TRP A 289 -14.75 4.63 -12.41
C TRP A 289 -15.40 4.15 -11.13
N ILE A 290 -14.80 3.16 -10.44
CA ILE A 290 -15.38 2.55 -9.22
C ILE A 290 -14.76 3.08 -7.92
N GLY A 291 -13.65 3.82 -8.01
CA GLY A 291 -13.01 4.51 -6.90
C GLY A 291 -12.54 3.61 -5.76
N TRP A 292 -12.35 4.25 -4.60
CA TRP A 292 -11.84 3.65 -3.37
C TRP A 292 -12.67 2.45 -2.84
N ILE A 293 -13.98 2.39 -3.14
CA ILE A 293 -14.89 1.31 -2.71
C ILE A 293 -14.45 -0.05 -3.27
N GLY A 294 -13.87 -0.09 -4.48
CA GLY A 294 -13.34 -1.31 -5.08
C GLY A 294 -12.07 -1.83 -4.37
N ARG A 295 -11.23 -0.92 -3.83
CA ARG A 295 -9.91 -1.24 -3.29
C ARG A 295 -9.95 -1.96 -1.94
N ILE A 296 -10.83 -1.51 -1.03
CA ILE A 296 -10.97 -2.07 0.34
C ILE A 296 -11.21 -3.58 0.32
N LYS A 297 -11.89 -4.10 -0.71
CA LYS A 297 -12.19 -5.54 -0.82
C LYS A 297 -11.00 -6.38 -1.30
N SER A 298 -10.01 -5.77 -1.94
CA SER A 298 -8.92 -6.48 -2.63
C SER A 298 -7.61 -6.52 -1.86
N GLU A 299 -7.35 -5.57 -0.97
CA GLU A 299 -6.12 -5.51 -0.18
C GLU A 299 -6.29 -6.31 1.11
N LYS A 300 -5.41 -7.29 1.30
CA LYS A 300 -5.48 -8.31 2.36
C LYS A 300 -4.08 -8.80 2.67
N ASN A 301 -3.95 -9.57 3.74
CA ASN A 301 -2.66 -10.12 4.17
C ASN A 301 -1.64 -9.03 4.54
N GLY A 302 -2.12 -7.90 5.07
CA GLY A 302 -1.27 -6.86 5.64
C GLY A 302 -0.63 -7.30 6.95
N GLY A 303 0.36 -6.55 7.41
CA GLY A 303 1.10 -6.90 8.62
C GLY A 303 2.38 -6.10 8.83
N MET A 304 3.27 -6.67 9.65
CA MET A 304 4.57 -6.10 10.01
C MET A 304 5.68 -7.13 9.78
N LEU A 305 6.70 -6.76 9.01
CA LEU A 305 7.94 -7.52 8.89
C LEU A 305 8.99 -6.97 9.86
N VAL A 306 9.62 -7.85 10.63
CA VAL A 306 10.73 -7.53 11.51
C VAL A 306 12.03 -7.89 10.82
N VAL A 307 12.97 -6.95 10.79
CA VAL A 307 14.33 -7.17 10.26
C VAL A 307 15.37 -6.66 11.26
N ASP A 308 16.58 -7.21 11.22
CA ASP A 308 17.69 -6.69 12.03
C ASP A 308 18.29 -5.39 11.43
N ILE A 309 19.28 -4.80 12.11
CA ILE A 309 19.99 -3.59 11.64
C ILE A 309 20.69 -3.73 10.28
N ASN A 310 20.86 -4.97 9.78
CA ASN A 310 21.46 -5.28 8.50
C ASN A 310 20.42 -5.56 7.41
N GLY A 311 19.14 -5.62 7.76
CA GLY A 311 18.04 -5.88 6.85
C GLY A 311 17.75 -7.37 6.67
N LYS A 312 18.25 -8.22 7.57
CA LYS A 312 17.94 -9.65 7.56
C LYS A 312 16.56 -9.88 8.21
N PRO A 313 15.62 -10.59 7.55
CA PRO A 313 14.33 -10.94 8.15
C PRO A 313 14.46 -11.78 9.42
N VAL A 314 13.72 -11.38 10.45
CA VAL A 314 13.68 -12.03 11.77
C VAL A 314 12.33 -12.69 12.02
N ALA A 315 11.24 -11.93 11.85
CA ALA A 315 9.87 -12.39 12.06
C ALA A 315 8.87 -11.72 11.11
N HIS A 316 7.74 -12.36 10.86
CA HIS A 316 6.64 -11.76 10.09
C HIS A 316 5.32 -11.94 10.85
N TYR A 317 4.71 -10.82 11.23
CA TYR A 317 3.38 -10.77 11.82
C TYR A 317 2.40 -10.35 10.74
N ARG A 318 1.39 -11.15 10.44
CA ARG A 318 0.38 -10.84 9.42
C ARG A 318 -0.97 -11.42 9.81
N ASP A 319 -2.01 -10.92 9.17
CA ASP A 319 -3.34 -11.52 9.21
C ASP A 319 -4.04 -11.40 7.85
N VAL A 320 -4.84 -12.39 7.48
CA VAL A 320 -5.57 -12.40 6.21
C VAL A 320 -6.56 -11.25 6.11
N GLU A 321 -7.18 -10.89 7.24
CA GLU A 321 -8.18 -9.81 7.28
C GLU A 321 -7.55 -8.42 7.40
N LEU A 322 -6.27 -8.36 7.77
CA LEU A 322 -5.57 -7.10 7.96
C LEU A 322 -5.23 -6.47 6.62
N THR A 323 -5.46 -5.17 6.52
CA THR A 323 -5.36 -4.40 5.28
C THR A 323 -4.92 -2.98 5.56
N MET A 324 -4.22 -2.40 4.61
CA MET A 324 -3.73 -1.03 4.64
C MET A 324 -2.97 -0.69 5.93
N VAL A 325 -2.16 -1.63 6.43
CA VAL A 325 -1.21 -1.38 7.52
C VAL A 325 -0.13 -0.42 7.06
N THR A 326 -0.13 0.79 7.60
CA THR A 326 0.76 1.87 7.16
C THR A 326 1.87 2.17 8.13
N SER A 327 1.73 1.81 9.41
CA SER A 327 2.79 1.98 10.41
C SER A 327 2.66 0.97 11.53
N GLY A 328 3.76 0.77 12.24
CA GLY A 328 3.74 0.06 13.51
C GLY A 328 5.06 0.21 14.25
N PHE A 329 4.99 0.07 15.57
CA PHE A 329 6.17 0.11 16.43
C PHE A 329 6.00 -0.82 17.62
N LYS A 330 7.12 -1.37 18.07
CA LYS A 330 7.21 -2.13 19.31
C LYS A 330 7.45 -1.16 20.46
N LEU A 331 6.72 -1.36 21.55
CA LEU A 331 6.97 -0.72 22.83
C LEU A 331 6.86 -1.77 23.94
N LYS A 332 7.97 -2.01 24.63
CA LYS A 332 8.10 -3.13 25.58
C LYS A 332 7.67 -4.44 24.89
N ASN A 333 6.68 -5.13 25.45
CA ASN A 333 6.21 -6.42 24.96
C ASN A 333 4.97 -6.27 24.07
N HIS A 334 4.62 -5.04 23.65
CA HIS A 334 3.47 -4.79 22.80
C HIS A 334 3.89 -4.25 21.44
N LEU A 335 3.20 -4.69 20.39
CA LEU A 335 3.27 -4.11 19.07
C LEU A 335 2.00 -3.28 18.83
N TYR A 336 2.18 -2.05 18.39
CA TYR A 336 1.14 -1.09 18.02
C TYR A 336 1.13 -0.92 16.51
N ILE A 337 -0.05 -0.94 15.89
CA ILE A 337 -0.20 -0.96 14.43
C ILE A 337 -1.27 0.03 14.02
N GLY A 338 -0.93 0.81 13.00
CA GLY A 338 -1.76 1.81 12.35
C GLY A 338 -2.21 1.31 11.00
N SER A 339 -3.35 1.82 10.57
CA SER A 339 -3.91 1.51 9.27
C SER A 339 -4.44 2.78 8.64
N PHE A 340 -4.23 2.91 7.33
CA PHE A 340 -4.77 4.00 6.54
C PHE A 340 -6.30 4.10 6.61
N ILE A 341 -6.99 2.99 6.94
CA ILE A 341 -8.46 2.89 6.82
C ILE A 341 -9.16 2.44 8.10
N LEU A 342 -8.50 1.67 8.98
CA LEU A 342 -9.16 1.15 10.17
C LEU A 342 -9.35 2.26 11.22
N PRO A 343 -10.50 2.32 11.92
CA PRO A 343 -10.80 3.41 12.84
C PRO A 343 -10.27 3.18 14.27
N TYR A 344 -9.09 2.56 14.41
CA TYR A 344 -8.44 2.20 15.67
C TYR A 344 -6.96 1.89 15.49
N ILE A 345 -6.21 1.92 16.59
CA ILE A 345 -4.86 1.34 16.68
C ILE A 345 -4.99 -0.11 17.13
N ILE A 346 -4.33 -1.03 16.46
CA ILE A 346 -4.28 -2.44 16.87
C ILE A 346 -3.10 -2.60 17.83
N ARG A 347 -3.33 -3.20 19.00
CA ARG A 347 -2.29 -3.56 19.97
C ARG A 347 -2.26 -5.07 20.17
N ILE A 348 -1.07 -5.66 20.15
CA ILE A 348 -0.88 -7.09 20.40
C ILE A 348 0.25 -7.31 21.41
N ASP A 349 0.02 -8.19 22.39
CA ASP A 349 1.04 -8.67 23.33
C ASP A 349 1.91 -9.74 22.65
N LEU A 350 3.18 -9.44 22.47
CA LEU A 350 4.17 -10.27 21.78
C LEU A 350 4.61 -11.48 22.61
N ASP A 351 4.46 -11.47 23.93
CA ASP A 351 4.78 -12.62 24.79
C ASP A 351 3.67 -13.67 24.74
N GLN A 352 2.41 -13.20 24.69
CA GLN A 352 1.23 -14.07 24.59
C GLN A 352 1.02 -14.57 23.16
N HIS A 353 1.30 -13.71 22.17
CA HIS A 353 1.10 -13.99 20.74
C HIS A 353 2.41 -13.86 19.93
N PRO A 354 3.47 -14.61 20.28
CA PRO A 354 4.77 -14.50 19.63
C PRO A 354 4.73 -15.08 18.21
N ALA A 355 5.61 -14.57 17.35
CA ALA A 355 5.98 -15.28 16.13
C ALA A 355 6.71 -16.59 16.46
N ARG A 356 6.34 -17.68 15.80
CA ARG A 356 6.85 -19.04 16.02
C ARG A 356 7.43 -19.61 14.74
N HIS A 357 8.28 -20.63 14.84
CA HIS A 357 8.71 -21.36 13.66
C HIS A 357 7.50 -21.89 12.89
N SER A 358 7.54 -21.74 11.57
CA SER A 358 6.56 -22.39 10.70
C SER A 358 6.64 -23.90 10.94
N GLN A 359 5.47 -24.52 11.18
CA GLN A 359 5.35 -25.98 11.27
C GLN A 359 5.35 -26.61 9.88
#